data_AF-A0A9E2UX33-F1
#
_entry.id   AF-A0A9E2UX33-F1
#
_cell.length_a   1.000
_cell.length_b   1.000
_cell.length_c   1.000
_cell.angle_alpha   90.00
_cell.angle_beta   90.00
_cell.angle_gamma   90.00
#
_symmetry.space_group_name_H-M   'P 1'
#
loop_
_entity.id
_entity.type
_entity.pdbx_description
1 polymer ?
#
loop_
_entity_poly.entity_id
_entity_poly.type
_entity_poly.pdbx_seq_one_letter_code
_entity_poly.pdbx_strand_id
1 'polypeptide(L)'
;MAANGIIGIQAWAAKPGRSLAWLLLLLFCLSHHAWGAGAVEVRRLGLSKVAEDTLLTVILSQAAIPRVSSREVSGKPQLVVDFPGARAGHLPRHLEGDELLVQQVLTETAAPGGGVRIILDLFPEKPFTYWKMNRPGAGGQTMFMLGLKADPKARPVQARVVPSTEPEPVPTATPREELPETETMPDPSPPGEDEGGYQEPKGNVAPGSFAELRRLMPKAAQLLQGLETEGWVVSESNRYDRPGRRLSRDFMLNNHKYPELVVKIAYLPANVPNTPNIDIIMLSTENLTGEDATKYRGLRQWSFAKIKGKYEDIGDFFDDALKPLRVKLREQTKSVALKDAAVFQNFLKLACPTNPQVADQVMQHVRAKVSPRFEGVQFTVSENPLIILNLVDFLYVKVYYLETPGGGGQ
;
A
#
# COMPACT_ATOMS: atom_id res chain seq x y z
N MET A 1 50.66 56.45 41.08
CA MET A 1 51.93 55.94 40.52
C MET A 1 52.10 54.50 40.95
N ALA A 2 52.61 53.68 40.03
CA ALA A 2 53.30 52.40 40.21
C ALA A 2 52.53 51.21 40.81
N ALA A 3 52.47 50.18 39.97
CA ALA A 3 51.96 48.84 40.17
C ALA A 3 53.03 47.86 40.73
N ASN A 4 52.62 46.59 40.80
CA ASN A 4 53.38 45.34 41.05
C ASN A 4 53.24 44.81 42.48
N GLY A 5 52.92 43.55 42.77
CA GLY A 5 52.65 42.40 41.92
C GLY A 5 52.67 41.10 42.75
N ILE A 6 51.81 40.14 42.36
CA ILE A 6 51.91 38.67 42.47
C ILE A 6 51.73 38.01 43.87
N ILE A 7 51.10 36.82 43.82
CA ILE A 7 50.91 35.75 44.82
C ILE A 7 49.52 35.82 45.51
N GLY A 8 48.62 34.87 45.41
CA GLY A 8 48.63 33.57 44.75
C GLY A 8 47.22 32.97 44.81
N ILE A 9 46.73 32.45 43.69
CA ILE A 9 45.52 31.63 43.66
C ILE A 9 45.95 30.27 44.21
N GLN A 10 45.65 30.01 45.48
CA GLN A 10 45.59 28.64 46.01
C GLN A 10 44.48 27.92 45.24
N ALA A 11 44.86 27.30 44.12
CA ALA A 11 44.08 26.27 43.48
C ALA A 11 43.91 25.15 44.50
N TRP A 12 42.74 25.12 45.13
CA TRP A 12 42.31 24.01 45.95
C TRP A 12 42.41 22.74 45.10
N ALA A 13 43.33 21.87 45.52
CA ALA A 13 43.41 20.50 45.11
C ALA A 13 42.05 19.83 45.39
N ALA A 14 41.19 19.84 44.38
CA ALA A 14 39.95 19.10 44.40
C ALA A 14 40.32 17.61 44.43
N LYS A 15 39.98 16.98 45.56
CA LYS A 15 40.12 15.54 45.81
C LYS A 15 39.77 14.74 44.54
N PRO A 16 40.65 13.83 44.06
CA PRO A 16 40.49 13.14 42.78
C PRO A 16 39.21 12.28 42.71
N GLY A 17 38.62 11.90 43.84
CA GLY A 17 37.37 11.15 43.89
C GLY A 17 36.10 11.96 43.59
N ARG A 18 36.10 13.28 43.79
CA ARG A 18 34.91 14.12 43.52
C ARG A 18 34.82 14.57 42.07
N SER A 19 35.96 14.76 41.40
CA SER A 19 36.00 15.07 39.97
C SER A 19 35.64 13.86 39.11
N LEU A 20 36.07 12.65 39.50
CA LEU A 20 35.71 11.42 38.79
C LEU A 20 34.22 11.08 38.94
N ALA A 21 33.64 11.29 40.12
CA ALA A 21 32.21 11.08 40.35
C ALA A 21 31.35 12.06 39.53
N TRP A 22 31.75 13.33 39.43
CA TRP A 22 31.09 14.31 38.57
C TRP A 22 31.30 14.04 37.08
N LEU A 23 32.48 13.56 36.67
CA LEU A 23 32.75 13.15 35.29
C LEU A 23 31.94 11.90 34.91
N LEU A 24 31.81 10.93 35.82
CA LEU A 24 30.97 9.75 35.65
C LEU A 24 29.49 10.11 35.63
N LEU A 25 29.02 11.04 36.45
CA LEU A 25 27.65 11.56 36.39
C LEU A 25 27.38 12.35 35.11
N LEU A 26 28.33 13.16 34.64
CA LEU A 26 28.23 13.84 33.35
C LEU A 26 28.27 12.85 32.18
N LEU A 27 29.11 11.82 32.23
CA LEU A 27 29.12 10.72 31.25
C LEU A 27 27.81 9.91 31.31
N PHE A 28 27.23 9.68 32.49
CA PHE A 28 25.95 8.98 32.65
C PHE A 28 24.79 9.84 32.10
N CYS A 29 24.76 11.12 32.44
CA CYS A 29 23.75 12.07 31.95
C CYS A 29 23.87 12.37 30.45
N LEU A 30 25.08 12.37 29.88
CA LEU A 30 25.30 12.49 28.43
C LEU A 30 25.07 11.16 27.70
N SER A 31 25.28 10.00 28.36
CA SER A 31 24.97 8.68 27.78
C SER A 31 23.46 8.41 27.72
N HIS A 32 22.65 9.05 28.57
CA HIS A 32 21.19 8.99 28.48
C HIS A 32 20.58 9.80 27.32
N HIS A 33 21.38 10.56 26.56
CA HIS A 33 20.96 11.18 25.30
C HIS A 33 21.56 10.51 24.06
N ALA A 34 22.37 9.46 24.23
CA ALA A 34 22.88 8.62 23.13
C ALA A 34 22.23 7.23 23.07
N TRP A 35 21.38 6.88 24.05
CA TRP A 35 20.72 5.56 24.14
C TRP A 35 19.18 5.62 23.99
N GLY A 36 18.69 6.62 23.26
CA GLY A 36 17.26 6.83 23.03
C GLY A 36 16.86 7.09 21.57
N ALA A 37 17.80 7.15 20.63
CA ALA A 37 17.47 7.10 19.20
C ALA A 37 17.42 5.63 18.80
N GLY A 38 16.25 5.01 18.88
CA GLY A 38 16.06 3.66 18.38
C GLY A 38 16.61 3.56 16.96
N ALA A 39 17.42 2.53 16.68
CA ALA A 39 17.84 2.24 15.31
C ALA A 39 16.59 2.20 14.42
N VAL A 40 16.66 2.83 13.24
CA VAL A 40 15.55 2.84 12.29
C VAL A 40 15.09 1.39 12.10
N GLU A 41 13.81 1.14 12.30
CA GLU A 41 13.23 -0.18 12.13
C GLU A 41 12.39 -0.15 10.86
N VAL A 42 12.66 -1.08 9.94
CA VAL A 42 11.76 -1.35 8.83
C VAL A 42 10.64 -2.23 9.36
N ARG A 43 9.52 -1.60 9.66
CA ARG A 43 8.38 -2.22 10.36
C ARG A 43 7.50 -3.03 9.43
N ARG A 44 7.31 -2.56 8.20
CA ARG A 44 6.41 -3.17 7.23
C ARG A 44 6.91 -2.98 5.81
N LEU A 45 6.54 -3.94 4.99
CA LEU A 45 6.77 -3.98 3.56
C LEU A 45 5.47 -4.39 2.87
N GLY A 46 5.11 -3.72 1.79
CA GLY A 46 3.99 -4.10 0.95
C GLY A 46 4.27 -3.81 -0.52
N LEU A 47 3.76 -4.67 -1.38
CA LEU A 47 3.73 -4.47 -2.83
C LEU A 47 2.27 -4.30 -3.24
N SER A 48 1.98 -3.33 -4.09
CA SER A 48 0.63 -3.07 -4.58
C SER A 48 0.65 -2.67 -6.04
N LYS A 49 -0.30 -3.19 -6.80
CA LYS A 49 -0.57 -2.73 -8.16
C LYS A 49 -1.53 -1.54 -8.10
N VAL A 50 -1.10 -0.39 -8.61
CA VAL A 50 -1.90 0.84 -8.67
C VAL A 50 -2.01 1.23 -10.14
N ALA A 51 -3.16 0.92 -10.75
CA ALA A 51 -3.37 1.02 -12.19
C ALA A 51 -2.32 0.20 -12.98
N GLU A 52 -1.46 0.86 -13.75
CA GLU A 52 -0.37 0.28 -14.55
C GLU A 52 1.01 0.44 -13.87
N ASP A 53 1.03 0.90 -12.62
CA ASP A 53 2.25 1.11 -11.86
C ASP A 53 2.35 0.07 -10.72
N THR A 54 3.58 -0.34 -10.44
CA THR A 54 3.91 -1.15 -9.27
C THR A 54 4.36 -0.23 -8.16
N LEU A 55 3.79 -0.36 -6.96
CA LEU A 55 4.12 0.47 -5.82
C LEU A 55 4.61 -0.39 -4.66
N LEU A 56 5.89 -0.25 -4.33
CA LEU A 56 6.47 -0.74 -3.09
C LEU A 56 6.27 0.31 -2.00
N THR A 57 5.70 -0.11 -0.87
CA THR A 57 5.52 0.73 0.31
C THR A 57 6.28 0.13 1.48
N VAL A 58 7.13 0.94 2.10
CA VAL A 58 7.96 0.55 3.25
C VAL A 58 7.65 1.50 4.41
N ILE A 59 7.30 0.94 5.57
CA ILE A 59 7.03 1.74 6.78
C ILE A 59 8.24 1.65 7.71
N LEU A 60 8.76 2.82 8.08
CA LEU A 60 9.91 2.99 8.95
C LEU A 60 9.46 3.56 10.30
N SER A 61 10.12 3.14 11.39
CA SER A 61 9.87 3.70 12.72
C SER A 61 10.11 5.21 12.81
N GLN A 62 11.04 5.71 12.00
CA GLN A 62 11.42 7.11 11.85
C GLN A 62 12.06 7.33 10.47
N ALA A 63 12.30 8.57 10.09
CA ALA A 63 12.88 8.89 8.78
C ALA A 63 14.25 8.23 8.58
N ALA A 64 14.46 7.66 7.39
CA ALA A 64 15.75 7.12 6.97
C ALA A 64 15.96 7.37 5.47
N ILE A 65 17.23 7.32 5.05
CA ILE A 65 17.61 7.53 3.66
C ILE A 65 17.92 6.16 3.04
N PRO A 66 17.01 5.61 2.21
CA PRO A 66 17.28 4.37 1.50
C PRO A 66 18.24 4.57 0.34
N ARG A 67 19.04 3.55 0.08
CA ARG A 67 19.84 3.41 -1.14
C ARG A 67 19.06 2.53 -2.10
N VAL A 68 18.70 3.08 -3.26
CA VAL A 68 18.00 2.34 -4.32
C VAL A 68 18.97 2.13 -5.47
N SER A 69 19.19 0.87 -5.87
CA SER A 69 20.12 0.52 -6.94
C SER A 69 19.52 -0.56 -7.83
N SER A 70 19.82 -0.49 -9.13
CA SER A 70 19.48 -1.54 -10.09
C SER A 70 20.68 -2.46 -10.28
N ARG A 71 20.43 -3.77 -10.39
CA ARG A 71 21.46 -4.78 -10.69
C ARG A 71 20.89 -5.87 -11.57
N GLU A 72 21.77 -6.65 -12.18
CA GLU A 72 21.40 -7.82 -12.96
C GLU A 72 22.08 -9.04 -12.35
N VAL A 73 21.30 -10.07 -12.03
CA VAL A 73 21.81 -11.31 -11.44
C VAL A 73 21.31 -12.47 -12.29
N SER A 74 22.24 -13.22 -12.89
CA SER A 74 21.93 -14.37 -13.75
C SER A 74 20.93 -14.06 -14.87
N GLY A 75 21.08 -12.90 -15.52
CA GLY A 75 20.21 -12.45 -16.61
C GLY A 75 18.83 -11.92 -16.15
N LYS A 76 18.60 -11.82 -14.84
CA LYS A 76 17.36 -11.26 -14.28
C LYS A 76 17.61 -9.86 -13.71
N PRO A 77 16.88 -8.83 -14.18
CA PRO A 77 16.98 -7.51 -13.58
C PRO A 77 16.38 -7.52 -12.17
N GLN A 78 17.05 -6.84 -11.26
CA GLN A 78 16.63 -6.65 -9.87
C GLN A 78 16.71 -5.18 -9.50
N LEU A 79 15.74 -4.72 -8.71
CA LEU A 79 15.78 -3.42 -8.07
C LEU A 79 15.92 -3.62 -6.56
N VAL A 80 16.99 -3.07 -5.99
CA VAL A 80 17.36 -3.28 -4.58
C VAL A 80 17.18 -1.99 -3.80
N VAL A 81 16.46 -2.07 -2.68
CA VAL A 81 16.29 -1.01 -1.70
C VAL A 81 17.00 -1.42 -0.41
N ASP A 82 18.12 -0.76 -0.12
CA ASP A 82 18.89 -0.96 1.10
C ASP A 82 18.57 0.14 2.12
N PHE A 83 18.30 -0.26 3.35
CA PHE A 83 18.22 0.59 4.53
C PHE A 83 19.41 0.27 5.46
N PRO A 84 20.56 0.93 5.28
CA PRO A 84 21.76 0.65 6.05
C PRO A 84 21.55 0.91 7.55
N GLY A 85 22.02 0.00 8.40
CA GLY A 85 21.88 0.13 9.86
C GLY A 85 20.45 0.00 10.38
N ALA A 86 19.46 -0.21 9.50
CA ALA A 86 18.09 -0.45 9.92
C ALA A 86 17.91 -1.87 10.45
N ARG A 87 17.04 -2.03 11.44
CA ARG A 87 16.62 -3.33 11.96
C ARG A 87 15.38 -3.80 11.19
N ALA A 88 15.32 -5.09 10.87
CA ALA A 88 14.08 -5.68 10.38
C ALA A 88 13.12 -5.85 11.56
N GLY A 89 11.90 -5.33 11.41
CA GLY A 89 10.77 -5.78 12.20
C GLY A 89 10.29 -7.15 11.72
N HIS A 90 9.00 -7.42 11.86
CA HIS A 90 8.39 -8.66 11.36
C HIS A 90 8.16 -8.59 9.84
N LEU A 91 9.25 -8.64 9.07
CA LEU A 91 9.21 -8.55 7.61
C LEU A 91 9.12 -9.93 6.98
N PRO A 92 8.29 -10.10 5.93
CA PRO A 92 8.27 -11.32 5.15
C PRO A 92 9.60 -11.51 4.41
N ARG A 93 10.19 -12.71 4.52
CA ARG A 93 11.39 -13.07 3.74
C ARG A 93 11.11 -13.09 2.24
N HIS A 94 9.86 -13.41 1.88
CA HIS A 94 9.36 -13.47 0.52
C HIS A 94 7.96 -12.88 0.44
N LEU A 95 7.71 -12.08 -0.58
CA LEU A 95 6.39 -11.64 -1.02
C LEU A 95 6.23 -11.98 -2.50
N GLU A 96 5.03 -12.45 -2.85
CA GLU A 96 4.63 -12.58 -4.24
C GLU A 96 4.71 -11.23 -4.97
N GLY A 97 5.08 -11.30 -6.24
CA GLY A 97 5.09 -10.16 -7.13
C GLY A 97 3.70 -9.64 -7.46
N ASP A 98 3.65 -8.62 -8.31
CA ASP A 98 2.40 -7.99 -8.74
C ASP A 98 1.92 -8.47 -10.12
N GLU A 99 2.61 -9.48 -10.67
CA GLU A 99 2.41 -10.06 -12.00
C GLU A 99 2.59 -9.05 -13.16
N LEU A 100 2.95 -7.80 -12.85
CA LEU A 100 3.09 -6.71 -13.80
C LEU A 100 4.56 -6.40 -14.09
N LEU A 101 5.34 -5.97 -13.11
CA LEU A 101 6.78 -5.67 -13.30
C LEU A 101 7.64 -6.52 -12.37
N VAL A 102 7.09 -6.94 -11.23
CA VAL A 102 7.81 -7.64 -10.18
C VAL A 102 7.33 -9.09 -10.13
N GLN A 103 8.28 -10.03 -10.21
CA GLN A 103 8.06 -11.47 -10.04
C GLN A 103 7.88 -11.82 -8.57
N GLN A 104 8.74 -11.27 -7.72
CA GLN A 104 8.73 -11.48 -6.28
C GLN A 104 9.53 -10.38 -5.58
N VAL A 105 9.31 -10.26 -4.28
CA VAL A 105 10.12 -9.41 -3.40
C VAL A 105 10.77 -10.26 -2.33
N LEU A 106 12.08 -10.16 -2.19
CA LEU A 106 12.85 -10.83 -1.16
C LEU A 106 13.31 -9.81 -0.12
N THR A 107 13.29 -10.20 1.15
CA THR A 107 13.86 -9.38 2.23
C THR A 107 15.05 -10.11 2.82
N GLU A 108 16.21 -9.47 2.77
CA GLU A 108 17.44 -9.93 3.39
C GLU A 108 17.82 -9.00 4.54
N THR A 109 18.38 -9.58 5.60
CA THR A 109 18.95 -8.85 6.73
C THR A 109 20.45 -9.06 6.77
N ALA A 110 21.23 -8.00 6.69
CA ALA A 110 22.68 -8.09 6.66
C ALA A 110 23.27 -8.29 8.06
N ALA A 111 24.05 -9.35 8.24
CA ALA A 111 24.93 -9.55 9.39
C ALA A 111 26.40 -9.64 8.90
N PRO A 112 27.40 -9.08 9.62
CA PRO A 112 27.33 -8.25 10.81
C PRO A 112 27.34 -6.75 10.43
N GLY A 113 26.48 -5.93 11.06
CA GLY A 113 26.42 -4.49 10.80
C GLY A 113 25.01 -3.90 10.75
N GLY A 114 24.00 -4.76 10.62
CA GLY A 114 22.59 -4.34 10.59
C GLY A 114 22.23 -3.69 9.27
N GLY A 115 21.03 -4.01 8.78
CA GLY A 115 20.50 -3.43 7.57
C GLY A 115 19.40 -4.30 7.01
N VAL A 116 18.42 -3.65 6.41
CA VAL A 116 17.34 -4.34 5.71
C VAL A 116 17.51 -4.08 4.23
N ARG A 117 17.62 -5.16 3.46
CA ARG A 117 17.70 -5.16 2.01
C ARG A 117 16.41 -5.74 1.47
N ILE A 118 15.75 -4.99 0.59
CA ILE A 118 14.54 -5.43 -0.11
C ILE A 118 14.89 -5.54 -1.59
N ILE A 119 14.77 -6.73 -2.15
CA ILE A 119 15.13 -7.06 -3.52
C ILE A 119 13.84 -7.33 -4.29
N LEU A 120 13.59 -6.56 -5.33
CA LEU A 120 12.49 -6.77 -6.26
C LEU A 120 13.07 -7.49 -7.46
N ASP A 121 12.70 -8.75 -7.65
CA ASP A 121 13.01 -9.50 -8.86
C ASP A 121 12.06 -9.06 -9.96
N LEU A 122 12.58 -8.61 -11.08
CA LEU A 122 11.79 -8.03 -12.16
C LEU A 122 11.68 -8.98 -13.34
N PHE A 123 10.61 -8.83 -14.11
CA PHE A 123 10.49 -9.55 -15.38
C PHE A 123 11.53 -9.01 -16.39
N PRO A 124 12.42 -9.87 -16.94
CA PRO A 124 13.50 -9.43 -17.84
C PRO A 124 12.98 -8.78 -19.13
N GLU A 125 11.81 -9.21 -19.59
CA GLU A 125 11.15 -8.73 -20.81
C GLU A 125 10.49 -7.35 -20.65
N LYS A 126 10.47 -6.79 -19.43
CA LYS A 126 9.70 -5.58 -19.10
C LYS A 126 10.64 -4.46 -18.64
N PRO A 127 11.12 -3.62 -19.56
CA PRO A 127 11.91 -2.44 -19.19
C PRO A 127 11.09 -1.52 -18.27
N PHE A 128 11.77 -0.86 -17.34
CA PHE A 128 11.13 -0.07 -16.30
C PHE A 128 11.89 1.22 -15.98
N THR A 129 11.15 2.20 -15.50
CA THR A 129 11.66 3.36 -14.77
C THR A 129 11.13 3.34 -13.35
N TYR A 130 11.80 4.05 -12.44
CA TYR A 130 11.33 4.15 -11.06
C TYR A 130 11.50 5.56 -10.51
N TRP A 131 10.66 5.88 -9.54
CA TRP A 131 10.74 7.09 -8.71
C TRP A 131 10.64 6.70 -7.24
N LYS A 132 11.16 7.54 -6.36
CA LYS A 132 11.14 7.29 -4.91
C LYS A 132 10.69 8.53 -4.14
N MET A 133 10.02 8.32 -3.03
CA MET A 133 9.51 9.41 -2.18
C MET A 133 9.47 8.97 -0.72
N ASN A 134 9.75 9.90 0.19
CA ASN A 134 9.53 9.74 1.63
C ASN A 134 8.37 10.64 2.05
N ARG A 135 7.44 10.12 2.85
CA ARG A 135 6.34 10.89 3.44
C ARG A 135 6.28 10.70 4.95
N PRO A 136 6.00 11.75 5.74
CA PRO A 136 5.73 11.58 7.16
C PRO A 136 4.45 10.75 7.35
N GLY A 137 4.51 9.77 8.26
CA GLY A 137 3.40 8.94 8.69
C GLY A 137 2.92 9.32 10.10
N ALA A 138 1.89 8.64 10.59
CA ALA A 138 1.39 8.85 11.95
C ALA A 138 2.40 8.39 13.02
N GLY A 139 2.46 9.10 14.15
CA GLY A 139 3.27 8.69 15.31
C GLY A 139 4.79 8.73 15.07
N GLY A 140 5.28 9.68 14.27
CA GLY A 140 6.72 9.85 13.98
C GLY A 140 7.28 8.88 12.94
N GLN A 141 6.44 7.99 12.39
CA GLN A 141 6.83 7.05 11.34
C GLN A 141 7.13 7.76 10.02
N THR A 142 7.84 7.08 9.13
CA THR A 142 8.05 7.54 7.76
C THR A 142 7.66 6.44 6.78
N MET A 143 6.89 6.80 5.76
CA MET A 143 6.54 5.93 4.66
C MET A 143 7.49 6.22 3.50
N PHE A 144 8.32 5.23 3.15
CA PHE A 144 9.07 5.24 1.90
C PHE A 144 8.24 4.56 0.81
N MET A 145 8.15 5.21 -0.34
CA MET A 145 7.43 4.73 -1.51
C MET A 145 8.40 4.64 -2.68
N LEU A 146 8.39 3.50 -3.37
CA LEU A 146 9.10 3.28 -4.61
C LEU A 146 8.07 2.85 -5.67
N GLY A 147 7.82 3.74 -6.62
CA GLY A 147 6.95 3.44 -7.76
C GLY A 147 7.78 2.99 -8.95
N LEU A 148 7.38 1.88 -9.57
CA LEU A 148 7.92 1.39 -10.83
C LEU A 148 6.86 1.52 -11.91
N LYS A 149 7.31 1.86 -13.11
CA LYS A 149 6.46 1.98 -14.30
C LYS A 149 7.15 1.33 -15.48
N ALA A 150 6.37 0.64 -16.32
CA ALA A 150 6.87 0.09 -17.57
C ALA A 150 7.38 1.24 -18.46
N ASP A 151 8.61 1.11 -18.96
CA ASP A 151 9.17 2.05 -19.92
C ASP A 151 9.32 1.38 -21.29
N PRO A 152 8.31 1.47 -22.16
CA PRO A 152 8.34 0.82 -23.47
C PRO A 152 9.39 1.38 -24.43
N LYS A 153 10.06 2.50 -24.08
CA LYS A 153 11.10 3.14 -24.90
C LYS A 153 12.51 2.83 -24.40
N ALA A 154 12.66 2.29 -23.19
CA ALA A 154 13.95 1.85 -22.68
C ALA A 154 14.35 0.52 -23.32
N ARG A 155 15.58 0.44 -23.83
CA ARG A 155 16.18 -0.85 -24.20
C ARG A 155 16.31 -1.71 -22.94
N PRO A 156 16.19 -3.05 -23.03
CA PRO A 156 16.48 -3.91 -21.90
C PRO A 156 17.90 -3.61 -21.42
N VAL A 157 18.02 -3.34 -20.11
CA VAL A 157 19.23 -3.00 -19.35
C VAL A 157 19.51 -1.49 -19.16
N GLN A 158 19.51 -1.11 -17.87
CA GLN A 158 19.79 0.17 -17.20
C GLN A 158 18.63 1.19 -17.10
N ALA A 159 17.80 0.98 -16.06
CA ALA A 159 16.84 1.96 -15.55
C ALA A 159 17.54 3.28 -15.20
N ARG A 160 17.22 4.33 -15.97
CA ARG A 160 17.70 5.70 -15.75
C ARG A 160 16.92 6.30 -14.59
N VAL A 161 17.61 6.65 -13.51
CA VAL A 161 17.04 7.46 -12.42
C VAL A 161 16.72 8.84 -12.97
N VAL A 162 15.48 9.31 -12.84
CA VAL A 162 15.13 10.71 -13.10
C VAL A 162 15.59 11.53 -11.88
N PRO A 163 16.59 12.43 -12.00
CA PRO A 163 17.11 13.15 -10.84
C PRO A 163 16.19 14.30 -10.42
N SER A 164 16.13 14.55 -9.11
CA SER A 164 15.91 15.89 -8.56
C SER A 164 17.30 16.50 -8.32
N THR A 165 17.49 17.76 -8.69
CA THR A 165 18.77 18.51 -8.80
C THR A 165 19.72 18.43 -7.58
N GLU A 166 21.02 18.35 -7.88
CA GLU A 166 22.20 18.16 -6.99
C GLU A 166 22.94 19.49 -6.70
N PRO A 167 23.95 19.54 -5.78
CA PRO A 167 25.33 19.29 -6.23
C PRO A 167 26.25 18.45 -5.30
N GLU A 168 27.08 17.64 -5.97
CA GLU A 168 28.25 16.78 -5.64
C GLU A 168 29.40 17.39 -4.79
N PRO A 169 30.54 16.70 -4.46
CA PRO A 169 30.99 15.34 -4.86
C PRO A 169 31.60 14.43 -3.75
N VAL A 170 31.83 13.17 -4.15
CA VAL A 170 32.57 12.05 -3.48
C VAL A 170 34.08 12.14 -3.81
N PRO A 171 34.98 11.49 -3.04
CA PRO A 171 35.68 10.28 -3.55
C PRO A 171 36.01 9.28 -2.39
N THR A 172 36.37 8.00 -2.48
CA THR A 172 36.84 7.06 -3.53
C THR A 172 36.71 5.62 -2.98
N ALA A 173 36.69 4.62 -3.86
CA ALA A 173 36.57 3.17 -3.58
C ALA A 173 37.90 2.45 -3.26
N THR A 174 37.85 1.21 -2.72
CA THR A 174 38.73 0.05 -3.04
C THR A 174 38.26 -1.26 -2.34
N PRO A 175 38.72 -2.49 -2.71
CA PRO A 175 37.82 -3.58 -3.13
C PRO A 175 37.92 -4.93 -2.37
N ARG A 176 36.95 -5.78 -2.75
CA ARG A 176 36.65 -7.23 -2.63
C ARG A 176 37.81 -8.26 -2.47
N GLU A 177 37.59 -9.26 -1.61
CA GLU A 177 38.16 -10.64 -1.61
C GLU A 177 37.04 -11.59 -1.12
N GLU A 178 36.51 -12.51 -1.93
CA GLU A 178 36.85 -13.94 -2.16
C GLU A 178 36.28 -14.95 -1.12
N LEU A 179 35.59 -15.98 -1.66
CA LEU A 179 34.86 -17.09 -0.99
C LEU A 179 35.82 -18.15 -0.42
N PRO A 180 35.36 -19.10 0.44
CA PRO A 180 34.95 -20.40 -0.11
C PRO A 180 33.78 -21.11 0.63
N GLU A 181 33.42 -22.25 0.05
CA GLU A 181 32.20 -23.04 0.11
C GLU A 181 32.07 -24.04 1.30
N THR A 182 30.83 -24.51 1.45
CA THR A 182 30.36 -25.81 1.98
C THR A 182 30.41 -26.07 3.48
N GLU A 183 29.22 -26.24 4.09
CA GLU A 183 28.95 -27.33 5.04
C GLU A 183 27.43 -27.53 5.26
N THR A 184 26.96 -28.69 4.79
CA THR A 184 25.91 -29.57 5.35
C THR A 184 24.70 -28.97 6.09
N MET A 185 23.51 -29.14 5.49
CA MET A 185 22.21 -29.04 6.15
C MET A 185 22.02 -30.16 7.20
N PRO A 186 21.62 -29.83 8.43
CA PRO A 186 20.80 -30.71 9.24
C PRO A 186 19.33 -30.35 9.04
N ASP A 187 18.51 -31.35 8.73
CA ASP A 187 17.06 -31.27 8.70
C ASP A 187 16.53 -31.27 10.16
N PRO A 188 15.76 -30.26 10.62
CA PRO A 188 14.98 -30.38 11.83
C PRO A 188 13.48 -30.42 11.52
N SER A 189 12.89 -31.47 12.08
CA SER A 189 11.49 -31.84 12.22
C SER A 189 10.47 -30.68 12.35
N PRO A 190 9.19 -30.90 11.97
CA PRO A 190 8.15 -29.88 12.01
C PRO A 190 7.92 -29.37 13.44
N PRO A 191 8.02 -28.05 13.73
CA PRO A 191 7.55 -27.49 14.99
C PRO A 191 6.02 -27.40 14.96
N GLY A 192 5.44 -27.68 16.13
CA GLY A 192 4.02 -27.89 16.35
C GLY A 192 3.14 -26.66 16.19
N GLU A 193 1.84 -26.91 16.37
CA GLU A 193 0.75 -25.94 16.35
C GLU A 193 0.96 -24.86 17.41
N ASP A 194 1.66 -23.77 17.05
CA ASP A 194 1.68 -22.55 17.86
C ASP A 194 0.41 -21.73 17.58
N GLU A 195 -0.38 -21.61 18.64
CA GLU A 195 -1.60 -20.83 18.80
C GLU A 195 -1.39 -19.34 18.44
N GLY A 196 -1.52 -19.01 17.16
CA GLY A 196 -1.57 -17.63 16.65
C GLY A 196 -2.85 -17.32 15.89
N GLY A 197 -3.90 -18.13 16.06
CA GLY A 197 -5.18 -17.97 15.39
C GLY A 197 -5.89 -16.68 15.83
N TYR A 198 -6.26 -15.84 14.87
CA TYR A 198 -7.20 -14.74 15.08
C TYR A 198 -8.43 -15.26 15.83
N GLN A 199 -8.63 -14.81 17.07
CA GLN A 199 -9.89 -15.04 17.77
C GLN A 199 -10.90 -14.01 17.24
N GLU A 200 -11.94 -14.50 16.56
CA GLU A 200 -13.12 -13.68 16.26
C GLU A 200 -13.61 -13.02 17.55
N PRO A 201 -13.96 -11.73 17.55
CA PRO A 201 -14.54 -11.10 18.73
C PRO A 201 -15.84 -11.86 19.07
N LYS A 202 -15.89 -12.48 20.25
CA LYS A 202 -17.03 -13.30 20.69
C LYS A 202 -18.30 -12.46 20.74
N GLY A 203 -19.34 -12.89 20.02
CA GLY A 203 -20.67 -12.29 20.05
C GLY A 203 -21.68 -13.11 19.23
N ASN A 204 -22.94 -13.13 19.66
CA ASN A 204 -24.04 -13.90 19.04
C ASN A 204 -24.56 -13.29 17.72
N VAL A 205 -23.68 -12.71 16.89
CA VAL A 205 -24.08 -12.07 15.63
C VAL A 205 -24.09 -13.08 14.50
N ALA A 206 -25.21 -13.19 13.78
CA ALA A 206 -25.33 -14.08 12.63
C ALA A 206 -24.31 -13.69 11.54
N PRO A 207 -23.47 -14.63 11.07
CA PRO A 207 -22.57 -14.40 9.93
C PRO A 207 -23.35 -13.99 8.67
N GLY A 208 -22.80 -13.10 7.87
CA GLY A 208 -23.41 -12.60 6.63
C GLY A 208 -24.54 -11.59 6.84
N SER A 209 -24.58 -10.89 7.97
CA SER A 209 -25.64 -9.92 8.28
C SER A 209 -25.15 -8.46 8.33
N PHE A 210 -26.05 -7.49 8.20
CA PHE A 210 -25.73 -6.07 8.45
C PHE A 210 -25.29 -5.80 9.90
N ALA A 211 -25.74 -6.63 10.85
CA ALA A 211 -25.24 -6.58 12.22
C ALA A 211 -23.75 -6.97 12.29
N GLU A 212 -23.33 -7.98 11.53
CA GLU A 212 -21.91 -8.33 11.41
C GLU A 212 -21.12 -7.20 10.75
N LEU A 213 -21.59 -6.67 9.61
CA LEU A 213 -20.92 -5.60 8.88
C LEU A 213 -20.68 -4.36 9.76
N ARG A 214 -21.70 -3.91 10.51
CA ARG A 214 -21.57 -2.75 11.41
C ARG A 214 -20.62 -3.00 12.58
N ARG A 215 -20.51 -4.25 13.03
CA ARG A 215 -19.55 -4.65 14.06
C ARG A 215 -18.12 -4.67 13.52
N LEU A 216 -17.93 -5.14 12.29
CA LEU A 216 -16.61 -5.19 11.65
C LEU A 216 -16.11 -3.81 11.24
N MET A 217 -17.01 -2.91 10.82
CA MET A 217 -16.67 -1.60 10.22
C MET A 217 -17.44 -0.45 10.91
N PRO A 218 -17.19 -0.17 12.21
CA PRO A 218 -17.91 0.87 12.94
C PRO A 218 -17.81 2.26 12.30
N LYS A 219 -16.70 2.63 11.64
CA LYS A 219 -16.61 3.91 10.91
C LYS A 219 -17.58 4.02 9.73
N ALA A 220 -17.99 2.89 9.15
CA ALA A 220 -18.96 2.82 8.07
C ALA A 220 -20.40 2.61 8.55
N ALA A 221 -20.66 2.61 9.86
CA ALA A 221 -21.94 2.20 10.42
C ALA A 221 -23.15 2.97 9.87
N GLN A 222 -23.02 4.28 9.64
CA GLN A 222 -24.09 5.11 9.09
C GLN A 222 -24.41 4.73 7.64
N LEU A 223 -23.39 4.47 6.82
CA LEU A 223 -23.55 3.99 5.44
C LEU A 223 -24.24 2.62 5.42
N LEU A 224 -23.78 1.70 6.26
CA LEU A 224 -24.32 0.34 6.34
C LEU A 224 -25.79 0.33 6.80
N GLN A 225 -26.14 1.16 7.79
CA GLN A 225 -27.52 1.32 8.23
C GLN A 225 -28.42 1.90 7.13
N GLY A 226 -27.92 2.88 6.38
CA GLY A 226 -28.67 3.42 5.24
C GLY A 226 -28.88 2.39 4.14
N LEU A 227 -27.87 1.59 3.82
CA LEU A 227 -28.01 0.48 2.86
C LEU A 227 -29.07 -0.54 3.32
N GLU A 228 -29.05 -0.94 4.59
CA GLU A 228 -30.08 -1.84 5.16
C GLU A 228 -31.49 -1.24 5.05
N THR A 229 -31.63 0.04 5.38
CA THR A 229 -32.93 0.76 5.36
C THR A 229 -33.48 0.92 3.93
N GLU A 230 -32.59 1.11 2.95
CA GLU A 230 -32.94 1.23 1.53
C GLU A 230 -33.17 -0.15 0.85
N GLY A 231 -33.20 -1.22 1.62
CA GLY A 231 -33.57 -2.57 1.16
C GLY A 231 -32.44 -3.31 0.43
N TRP A 232 -31.18 -2.94 0.64
CA TRP A 232 -30.05 -3.77 0.22
C TRP A 232 -29.98 -5.02 1.10
N VAL A 233 -29.64 -6.16 0.51
CA VAL A 233 -29.57 -7.46 1.20
C VAL A 233 -28.23 -8.11 0.91
N VAL A 234 -27.58 -8.66 1.96
CA VAL A 234 -26.36 -9.45 1.81
C VAL A 234 -26.71 -10.75 1.08
N SER A 235 -26.18 -10.92 -0.12
CA SER A 235 -26.37 -12.10 -0.95
C SER A 235 -25.21 -13.09 -0.85
N GLU A 236 -24.00 -12.60 -0.57
CA GLU A 236 -22.80 -13.42 -0.40
C GLU A 236 -21.99 -12.94 0.79
N SER A 237 -21.40 -13.88 1.52
CA SER A 237 -20.42 -13.63 2.58
C SER A 237 -19.31 -14.67 2.51
N ASN A 238 -18.10 -14.22 2.22
CA ASN A 238 -16.94 -15.08 2.06
C ASN A 238 -15.88 -14.72 3.10
N ARG A 239 -15.23 -15.74 3.65
CA ARG A 239 -14.07 -15.60 4.52
C ARG A 239 -12.85 -16.19 3.82
N TYR A 240 -11.85 -15.35 3.60
CA TYR A 240 -10.57 -15.77 3.05
C TYR A 240 -9.54 -15.75 4.15
N ASP A 241 -9.13 -16.95 4.55
CA ASP A 241 -8.14 -17.19 5.59
C ASP A 241 -7.10 -18.14 4.99
N ARG A 242 -5.96 -17.60 4.55
CA ARG A 242 -4.87 -18.38 3.95
C ARG A 242 -3.56 -18.01 4.63
N PRO A 243 -2.70 -19.00 4.95
CA PRO A 243 -1.36 -18.73 5.49
C PRO A 243 -0.61 -17.69 4.63
N GLY A 244 -0.05 -16.67 5.26
CA GLY A 244 0.70 -15.60 4.57
C GLY A 244 -0.14 -14.54 3.84
N ARG A 245 -1.47 -14.68 3.77
CA ARG A 245 -2.38 -13.62 3.31
C ARG A 245 -3.05 -12.95 4.48
N ARG A 246 -3.32 -11.65 4.35
CA ARG A 246 -4.18 -10.94 5.30
C ARG A 246 -5.55 -11.59 5.25
N LEU A 247 -6.08 -12.00 6.41
CA LEU A 247 -7.47 -12.43 6.53
C LEU A 247 -8.36 -11.37 5.88
N SER A 248 -9.34 -11.79 5.08
CA SER A 248 -10.35 -10.87 4.55
C SER A 248 -11.75 -11.44 4.68
N ARG A 249 -12.69 -10.53 4.87
CA ARG A 249 -14.13 -10.83 4.82
C ARG A 249 -14.72 -10.04 3.68
N ASP A 250 -15.27 -10.73 2.71
CA ASP A 250 -15.88 -10.12 1.53
C ASP A 250 -17.39 -10.34 1.57
N PHE A 251 -18.15 -9.33 1.16
CA PHE A 251 -19.59 -9.39 1.12
C PHE A 251 -20.11 -8.77 -0.17
N MET A 252 -21.19 -9.33 -0.70
CA MET A 252 -21.92 -8.75 -1.81
C MET A 252 -23.34 -8.45 -1.37
N LEU A 253 -23.80 -7.25 -1.73
CA LEU A 253 -25.12 -6.75 -1.42
C LEU A 253 -25.84 -6.47 -2.73
N ASN A 254 -27.05 -7.01 -2.86
CA ASN A 254 -27.93 -6.82 -4.00
C ASN A 254 -29.20 -6.08 -3.56
N ASN A 255 -29.87 -5.43 -4.51
CA ASN A 255 -31.17 -4.81 -4.28
C ASN A 255 -32.09 -5.10 -5.47
N HIS A 256 -33.24 -5.71 -5.20
CA HIS A 256 -34.24 -6.07 -6.22
C HIS A 256 -34.74 -4.88 -7.07
N LYS A 257 -34.69 -3.65 -6.53
CA LYS A 257 -35.15 -2.43 -7.18
C LYS A 257 -34.10 -1.90 -8.16
N TYR A 258 -32.83 -2.26 -7.94
CA TYR A 258 -31.67 -1.77 -8.68
C TYR A 258 -30.82 -2.96 -9.17
N PRO A 259 -31.36 -3.81 -10.07
CA PRO A 259 -30.68 -5.04 -10.48
C PRO A 259 -29.35 -4.79 -11.21
N GLU A 260 -29.16 -3.63 -11.84
CA GLU A 260 -27.92 -3.25 -12.50
C GLU A 260 -26.82 -2.80 -11.52
N LEU A 261 -27.17 -2.59 -10.24
CA LEU A 261 -26.26 -2.12 -9.20
C LEU A 261 -25.87 -3.24 -8.23
N VAL A 262 -24.66 -3.14 -7.69
CA VAL A 262 -24.16 -4.03 -6.64
C VAL A 262 -23.32 -3.22 -5.66
N VAL A 263 -23.42 -3.57 -4.37
CA VAL A 263 -22.49 -3.08 -3.36
C VAL A 263 -21.55 -4.22 -2.97
N LYS A 264 -20.25 -4.03 -3.20
CA LYS A 264 -19.20 -4.96 -2.81
C LYS A 264 -18.46 -4.41 -1.61
N ILE A 265 -18.29 -5.24 -0.58
CA ILE A 265 -17.64 -4.86 0.67
C ILE A 265 -16.45 -5.79 0.89
N ALA A 266 -15.31 -5.23 1.28
CA ALA A 266 -14.18 -5.99 1.78
C ALA A 266 -13.72 -5.40 3.11
N TYR A 267 -13.62 -6.26 4.12
CA TYR A 267 -13.06 -5.96 5.43
C TYR A 267 -11.71 -6.66 5.57
N LEU A 268 -10.69 -5.87 5.84
CA LEU A 268 -9.32 -6.32 6.04
C LEU A 268 -8.92 -6.01 7.49
N PRO A 269 -9.06 -6.95 8.44
CA PRO A 269 -8.66 -6.74 9.83
C PRO A 269 -7.17 -6.48 9.97
N ALA A 270 -6.78 -5.71 10.98
CA ALA A 270 -5.38 -5.56 11.35
C ALA A 270 -4.74 -6.94 11.60
N ASN A 271 -3.59 -7.18 10.98
CA ASN A 271 -2.86 -8.45 11.07
C ASN A 271 -1.64 -8.39 12.00
N VAL A 272 -1.29 -7.20 12.48
CA VAL A 272 -0.26 -6.96 13.51
C VAL A 272 -0.64 -5.72 14.36
N PRO A 273 -0.06 -5.53 15.55
CA PRO A 273 -0.29 -4.32 16.36
C PRO A 273 -0.03 -3.03 15.58
N ASN A 274 -0.81 -1.99 15.84
CA ASN A 274 -0.70 -0.66 15.20
C ASN A 274 -0.96 -0.63 13.68
N THR A 275 -1.61 -1.66 13.12
CA THR A 275 -2.18 -1.59 11.76
C THR A 275 -3.63 -1.15 11.83
N PRO A 276 -4.13 -0.31 10.92
CA PRO A 276 -5.55 -0.07 10.85
C PRO A 276 -6.29 -1.25 10.21
N ASN A 277 -7.55 -1.45 10.61
CA ASN A 277 -8.48 -2.17 9.75
C ASN A 277 -8.70 -1.34 8.48
N ILE A 278 -8.87 -2.01 7.35
CA ILE A 278 -9.20 -1.34 6.09
C ILE A 278 -10.56 -1.84 5.66
N ASP A 279 -11.50 -0.91 5.58
CA ASP A 279 -12.86 -1.18 5.14
C ASP A 279 -13.03 -0.57 3.77
N ILE A 280 -13.47 -1.38 2.81
CA ILE A 280 -13.68 -0.97 1.44
C ILE A 280 -15.15 -1.23 1.11
N ILE A 281 -15.89 -0.18 0.77
CA ILE A 281 -17.29 -0.29 0.34
C ILE A 281 -17.39 0.32 -1.06
N MET A 282 -17.84 -0.47 -2.03
CA MET A 282 -17.91 -0.08 -3.43
C MET A 282 -19.33 -0.23 -3.97
N LEU A 283 -19.95 0.88 -4.37
CA LEU A 283 -21.19 0.88 -5.16
C LEU A 283 -20.81 0.87 -6.65
N SER A 284 -21.31 -0.10 -7.40
CA SER A 284 -20.91 -0.32 -8.79
C SER A 284 -22.09 -0.66 -9.70
N THR A 285 -21.92 -0.35 -10.99
CA THR A 285 -22.80 -0.76 -12.11
C THR A 285 -22.36 -2.08 -12.75
N GLU A 286 -21.54 -2.87 -12.07
CA GLU A 286 -20.95 -4.10 -12.61
C GLU A 286 -21.99 -5.18 -12.95
N ASN A 287 -23.21 -5.12 -12.39
CA ASN A 287 -24.30 -6.04 -12.77
C ASN A 287 -25.01 -5.64 -14.07
N LEU A 288 -24.58 -4.56 -14.75
CA LEU A 288 -25.15 -4.14 -16.02
C LEU A 288 -25.25 -5.31 -17.01
N THR A 289 -26.46 -5.62 -17.41
CA THR A 289 -26.75 -6.66 -18.39
C THR A 289 -26.83 -6.05 -19.79
N GLY A 290 -26.35 -6.78 -20.80
CA GLY A 290 -26.39 -6.32 -22.19
C GLY A 290 -25.33 -7.00 -23.04
N GLU A 291 -25.46 -6.88 -24.36
CA GLU A 291 -24.54 -7.47 -25.32
C GLU A 291 -23.11 -6.90 -25.15
N ASP A 292 -22.96 -5.58 -25.09
CA ASP A 292 -21.65 -4.92 -24.93
C ASP A 292 -20.98 -5.30 -23.60
N ALA A 293 -21.73 -5.36 -22.50
CA ALA A 293 -21.22 -5.75 -21.18
C ALA A 293 -20.78 -7.21 -21.15
N THR A 294 -21.56 -8.11 -21.76
CA THR A 294 -21.22 -9.53 -21.91
C THR A 294 -19.97 -9.71 -22.77
N LYS A 295 -19.90 -8.99 -23.90
CA LYS A 295 -18.74 -9.01 -24.80
C LYS A 295 -17.49 -8.51 -24.09
N TYR A 296 -17.57 -7.39 -23.37
CA TYR A 296 -16.44 -6.85 -22.61
C TYR A 296 -15.94 -7.83 -21.54
N ARG A 297 -16.83 -8.41 -20.72
CA ARG A 297 -16.46 -9.43 -19.74
C ARG A 297 -15.79 -10.64 -20.40
N GLY A 298 -16.32 -11.08 -21.54
CA GLY A 298 -15.74 -12.17 -22.32
C GLY A 298 -14.32 -11.84 -22.82
N LEU A 299 -14.09 -10.64 -23.37
CA LEU A 299 -12.76 -10.21 -23.82
C LEU A 299 -11.76 -10.09 -22.67
N ARG A 300 -12.19 -9.65 -21.48
CA ARG A 300 -11.34 -9.55 -20.30
C ARG A 300 -10.84 -10.89 -19.76
N GLN A 301 -11.50 -11.99 -20.14
CA GLN A 301 -11.09 -13.36 -19.78
C GLN A 301 -10.16 -14.01 -20.82
N TRP A 302 -9.85 -13.32 -21.93
CA TRP A 302 -9.00 -13.91 -22.96
C TRP A 302 -7.56 -13.98 -22.49
N SER A 303 -6.93 -15.13 -22.75
CA SER A 303 -5.49 -15.28 -22.60
C SER A 303 -4.75 -14.53 -23.69
N PHE A 304 -3.50 -14.18 -23.42
CA PHE A 304 -2.64 -13.51 -24.39
C PHE A 304 -2.48 -14.31 -25.70
N ALA A 305 -2.41 -15.64 -25.62
CA ALA A 305 -2.36 -16.51 -26.80
C ALA A 305 -3.62 -16.38 -27.67
N LYS A 306 -4.80 -16.27 -27.04
CA LYS A 306 -6.07 -16.07 -27.75
C LYS A 306 -6.15 -14.68 -28.38
N ILE A 307 -5.58 -13.66 -27.74
CA ILE A 307 -5.49 -12.30 -28.28
C ILE A 307 -4.59 -12.28 -29.51
N LYS A 308 -3.37 -12.82 -29.43
CA LYS A 308 -2.42 -12.91 -30.57
C LYS A 308 -2.93 -13.75 -31.75
N GLY A 309 -3.85 -14.68 -31.51
CA GLY A 309 -4.49 -15.43 -32.59
C GLY A 309 -5.54 -14.64 -33.38
N LYS A 310 -5.95 -13.45 -32.91
CA LYS A 310 -7.02 -12.63 -33.51
C LYS A 310 -6.63 -11.19 -33.79
N TYR A 311 -5.56 -10.70 -33.19
CA TYR A 311 -5.02 -9.34 -33.33
C TYR A 311 -3.51 -9.44 -33.51
N GLU A 312 -2.94 -8.51 -34.30
CA GLU A 312 -1.50 -8.49 -34.61
C GLU A 312 -0.68 -8.26 -33.33
N ASP A 313 -1.13 -7.34 -32.47
CA ASP A 313 -0.57 -7.13 -31.15
C ASP A 313 -1.62 -6.80 -30.06
N ILE A 314 -1.13 -6.50 -28.85
CA ILE A 314 -1.98 -6.14 -27.71
C ILE A 314 -2.53 -4.71 -27.80
N GLY A 315 -1.86 -3.83 -28.55
CA GLY A 315 -2.29 -2.47 -28.84
C GLY A 315 -3.54 -2.48 -29.70
N ASP A 316 -3.53 -3.25 -30.79
CA ASP A 316 -4.68 -3.42 -31.69
C ASP A 316 -5.87 -4.06 -30.96
N PHE A 317 -5.62 -5.07 -30.14
CA PHE A 317 -6.67 -5.62 -29.28
C PHE A 317 -7.28 -4.56 -28.36
N PHE A 318 -6.45 -3.67 -27.81
CA PHE A 318 -6.95 -2.60 -26.97
C PHE A 318 -7.73 -1.56 -27.77
N ASP A 319 -7.15 -1.04 -28.85
CA ASP A 319 -7.72 0.06 -29.63
C ASP A 319 -8.94 -0.36 -30.47
N ASP A 320 -8.95 -1.57 -31.03
CA ASP A 320 -10.01 -2.04 -31.92
C ASP A 320 -11.11 -2.82 -31.20
N ALA A 321 -10.75 -3.57 -30.14
CA ALA A 321 -11.70 -4.42 -29.44
C ALA A 321 -12.22 -3.78 -28.14
N LEU A 322 -11.30 -3.40 -27.23
CA LEU A 322 -11.68 -2.97 -25.88
C LEU A 322 -12.14 -1.51 -25.82
N LYS A 323 -11.41 -0.61 -26.48
CA LYS A 323 -11.63 0.83 -26.39
C LYS A 323 -13.02 1.25 -26.89
N PRO A 324 -13.54 0.78 -28.04
CA PRO A 324 -14.89 1.13 -28.48
C PRO A 324 -15.96 0.59 -27.51
N LEU A 325 -15.76 -0.63 -27.00
CA LEU A 325 -16.67 -1.22 -26.01
C LEU A 325 -16.67 -0.43 -24.70
N ARG A 326 -15.51 -0.02 -24.20
CA ARG A 326 -15.42 0.80 -22.99
C ARG A 326 -16.14 2.13 -23.14
N VAL A 327 -16.07 2.78 -24.29
CA VAL A 327 -16.85 4.02 -24.54
C VAL A 327 -18.35 3.75 -24.44
N LYS A 328 -18.85 2.69 -25.09
CA LYS A 328 -20.27 2.28 -24.98
C LYS A 328 -20.68 1.94 -23.55
N LEU A 329 -19.85 1.18 -22.83
CA LEU A 329 -20.11 0.82 -21.43
C LEU A 329 -20.18 2.06 -20.54
N ARG A 330 -19.31 3.04 -20.76
CA ARG A 330 -19.36 4.30 -20.02
C ARG A 330 -20.65 5.07 -20.28
N GLU A 331 -21.16 5.06 -21.51
CA GLU A 331 -22.46 5.66 -21.82
C GLU A 331 -23.61 4.92 -21.14
N GLN A 332 -23.61 3.58 -21.18
CA GLN A 332 -24.63 2.75 -20.55
C GLN A 332 -24.62 2.89 -19.01
N THR A 333 -23.45 2.81 -18.39
CA THR A 333 -23.29 2.92 -16.93
C THR A 333 -23.54 4.34 -16.44
N LYS A 334 -23.18 5.37 -17.22
CA LYS A 334 -23.64 6.74 -16.99
C LYS A 334 -25.16 6.83 -17.01
N SER A 335 -25.83 6.21 -17.99
CA SER A 335 -27.29 6.21 -18.07
C SER A 335 -27.93 5.59 -16.81
N VAL A 336 -27.42 4.44 -16.36
CA VAL A 336 -27.85 3.81 -15.09
C VAL A 336 -27.63 4.73 -13.90
N ALA A 337 -26.43 5.30 -13.75
CA ALA A 337 -26.12 6.17 -12.62
C ALA A 337 -26.95 7.48 -12.62
N LEU A 338 -27.37 7.98 -13.78
CA LEU A 338 -28.26 9.14 -13.89
C LEU A 338 -29.72 8.77 -13.60
N LYS A 339 -30.19 7.62 -14.07
CA LYS A 339 -31.52 7.07 -13.75
C LYS A 339 -31.68 6.88 -12.24
N ASP A 340 -30.66 6.32 -11.60
CA ASP A 340 -30.65 6.00 -10.18
C ASP A 340 -29.79 6.98 -9.35
N ALA A 341 -29.72 8.25 -9.77
CA ALA A 341 -28.85 9.27 -9.18
C ALA A 341 -29.02 9.42 -7.65
N ALA A 342 -30.25 9.29 -7.16
CA ALA A 342 -30.55 9.37 -5.72
C ALA A 342 -29.80 8.30 -4.92
N VAL A 343 -29.60 7.10 -5.48
CA VAL A 343 -28.86 6.00 -4.82
C VAL A 343 -27.40 6.41 -4.61
N PHE A 344 -26.74 6.93 -5.65
CA PHE A 344 -25.35 7.39 -5.58
C PHE A 344 -25.19 8.59 -4.64
N GLN A 345 -26.11 9.55 -4.70
CA GLN A 345 -26.07 10.71 -3.82
C GLN A 345 -26.26 10.32 -2.35
N ASN A 346 -27.25 9.46 -2.05
CA ASN A 346 -27.50 9.01 -0.68
C ASN A 346 -26.34 8.16 -0.16
N PHE A 347 -25.82 7.25 -0.98
CA PHE A 347 -24.62 6.47 -0.66
C PHE A 347 -23.45 7.39 -0.25
N LEU A 348 -23.15 8.41 -1.05
CA LEU A 348 -22.04 9.33 -0.76
C LEU A 348 -22.28 10.24 0.45
N LYS A 349 -23.51 10.74 0.63
CA LYS A 349 -23.88 11.56 1.81
C LYS A 349 -23.73 10.77 3.10
N LEU A 350 -24.11 9.49 3.09
CA LEU A 350 -23.95 8.60 4.24
C LEU A 350 -22.49 8.17 4.43
N ALA A 351 -21.74 8.03 3.33
CA ALA A 351 -20.33 7.66 3.38
C ALA A 351 -19.44 8.78 3.95
N CYS A 352 -19.75 10.04 3.61
CA CYS A 352 -18.97 11.22 4.01
C CYS A 352 -19.91 12.32 4.55
N PRO A 353 -20.51 12.11 5.75
CA PRO A 353 -21.51 13.05 6.30
C PRO A 353 -20.93 14.43 6.61
N THR A 354 -19.63 14.52 6.86
CA THR A 354 -18.91 15.77 7.13
C THR A 354 -18.63 16.61 5.88
N ASN A 355 -18.74 16.03 4.69
CA ASN A 355 -18.55 16.74 3.42
C ASN A 355 -19.63 16.33 2.40
N PRO A 356 -20.86 16.85 2.54
CA PRO A 356 -21.97 16.47 1.67
C PRO A 356 -21.79 16.89 0.21
N GLN A 357 -20.88 17.85 -0.08
CA GLN A 357 -20.59 18.31 -1.44
C GLN A 357 -19.96 17.21 -2.32
N VAL A 358 -19.34 16.19 -1.71
CA VAL A 358 -18.75 15.06 -2.43
C VAL A 358 -19.78 14.36 -3.33
N ALA A 359 -21.03 14.25 -2.86
CA ALA A 359 -22.12 13.67 -3.64
C ALA A 359 -22.36 14.46 -4.94
N ASP A 360 -22.39 15.78 -4.85
CA ASP A 360 -22.64 16.63 -6.01
C ASP A 360 -21.44 16.68 -6.97
N GLN A 361 -20.21 16.66 -6.44
CA GLN A 361 -18.98 16.56 -7.23
C GLN A 361 -18.94 15.26 -8.04
N VAL A 362 -19.26 14.11 -7.42
CA VAL A 362 -19.34 12.83 -8.14
C VAL A 362 -20.39 12.92 -9.25
N MET A 363 -21.59 13.42 -8.94
CA MET A 363 -22.65 13.51 -9.96
C MET A 363 -22.32 14.51 -11.07
N GLN A 364 -21.52 15.54 -10.81
CA GLN A 364 -21.00 16.44 -11.84
C GLN A 364 -20.09 15.69 -12.82
N HIS A 365 -19.17 14.87 -12.32
CA HIS A 365 -18.32 14.02 -13.17
C HIS A 365 -19.13 13.00 -13.97
N VAL A 366 -20.16 12.39 -13.38
CA VAL A 366 -21.05 11.46 -14.09
C VAL A 366 -21.83 12.16 -15.22
N ARG A 367 -22.27 13.40 -15.02
CA ARG A 367 -22.99 14.17 -16.04
C ARG A 367 -22.09 14.61 -17.20
N ALA A 368 -20.78 14.70 -16.99
CA ALA A 368 -19.82 15.11 -18.02
C ALA A 368 -19.92 14.23 -19.28
N LYS A 369 -19.60 14.81 -20.44
CA LYS A 369 -19.63 14.10 -21.73
C LYS A 369 -18.63 12.94 -21.69
N VAL A 370 -19.04 11.77 -22.17
CA VAL A 370 -18.14 10.61 -22.28
C VAL A 370 -17.09 10.92 -23.35
N SER A 371 -15.83 11.00 -22.95
CA SER A 371 -14.71 11.24 -23.87
C SER A 371 -14.20 9.92 -24.46
N PRO A 372 -14.05 9.79 -25.80
CA PRO A 372 -13.47 8.61 -26.42
C PRO A 372 -11.96 8.47 -26.14
N ARG A 373 -11.31 9.51 -25.60
CA ARG A 373 -9.86 9.55 -25.32
C ARG A 373 -9.47 9.10 -23.91
N PHE A 374 -10.43 8.67 -23.09
CA PHE A 374 -10.21 8.22 -21.70
C PHE A 374 -9.53 9.26 -20.79
N GLU A 375 -9.57 10.53 -21.17
CA GLU A 375 -9.19 11.64 -20.29
C GLU A 375 -10.25 11.81 -19.19
N GLY A 376 -9.83 12.05 -17.94
CA GLY A 376 -10.74 12.32 -16.82
C GLY A 376 -11.69 11.16 -16.53
N VAL A 377 -11.16 9.94 -16.41
CA VAL A 377 -11.94 8.72 -16.17
C VAL A 377 -11.83 8.20 -14.74
N GLN A 378 -10.98 8.80 -13.91
CA GLN A 378 -10.83 8.46 -12.51
C GLN A 378 -10.60 9.73 -11.70
N PHE A 379 -11.26 9.83 -10.56
CA PHE A 379 -11.21 11.01 -9.70
C PHE A 379 -11.08 10.58 -8.24
N THR A 380 -10.15 11.21 -7.53
CA THR A 380 -10.14 11.24 -6.07
C THR A 380 -11.02 12.41 -5.64
N VAL A 381 -12.18 12.14 -5.03
CA VAL A 381 -13.18 13.16 -4.68
C VAL A 381 -13.21 13.50 -3.19
N SER A 382 -12.60 12.66 -2.35
CA SER A 382 -12.35 12.94 -0.94
C SER A 382 -11.13 12.15 -0.49
N GLU A 383 -10.38 12.69 0.47
CA GLU A 383 -9.24 12.01 1.11
C GLU A 383 -9.61 11.43 2.49
N ASN A 384 -10.74 11.86 3.08
CA ASN A 384 -11.20 11.39 4.39
C ASN A 384 -12.74 11.33 4.51
N PRO A 385 -13.38 10.15 4.42
CA PRO A 385 -12.76 8.91 3.95
C PRO A 385 -12.24 9.05 2.51
N LEU A 386 -11.28 8.22 2.11
CA LEU A 386 -10.80 8.24 0.74
C LEU A 386 -11.91 7.74 -0.19
N ILE A 387 -12.34 8.58 -1.13
CA ILE A 387 -13.40 8.26 -2.09
C ILE A 387 -12.85 8.40 -3.50
N ILE A 388 -12.99 7.33 -4.27
CA ILE A 388 -12.55 7.24 -5.66
C ILE A 388 -13.75 6.94 -6.56
N LEU A 389 -13.98 7.81 -7.55
CA LEU A 389 -14.88 7.57 -8.67
C LEU A 389 -14.06 7.02 -9.84
N ASN A 390 -14.52 5.91 -10.43
CA ASN A 390 -13.95 5.36 -11.66
C ASN A 390 -15.04 5.25 -12.74
N LEU A 391 -14.70 5.67 -13.94
CA LEU A 391 -15.51 5.74 -15.14
C LEU A 391 -14.76 5.14 -16.35
N VAL A 392 -13.81 4.23 -16.15
CA VAL A 392 -13.02 3.62 -17.23
C VAL A 392 -13.84 2.57 -17.99
N ASP A 393 -14.49 1.66 -17.27
CA ASP A 393 -15.31 0.59 -17.83
C ASP A 393 -16.71 0.56 -17.18
N PHE A 394 -16.86 -0.12 -16.06
CA PHE A 394 -18.05 -0.03 -15.24
C PHE A 394 -17.89 1.11 -14.24
N LEU A 395 -18.89 1.98 -14.16
CA LEU A 395 -18.90 3.04 -13.16
C LEU A 395 -18.89 2.40 -11.78
N TYR A 396 -17.96 2.83 -10.94
CA TYR A 396 -17.98 2.53 -9.51
C TYR A 396 -17.53 3.71 -8.67
N VAL A 397 -18.08 3.78 -7.45
CA VAL A 397 -17.65 4.67 -6.37
C VAL A 397 -17.13 3.78 -5.26
N LYS A 398 -15.87 3.97 -4.87
CA LYS A 398 -15.22 3.19 -3.82
C LYS A 398 -14.84 4.08 -2.66
N VAL A 399 -15.26 3.68 -1.46
CA VAL A 399 -15.00 4.37 -0.19
C VAL A 399 -14.06 3.52 0.64
N TYR A 400 -13.02 4.14 1.17
CA TYR A 400 -12.05 3.51 2.06
C TYR A 400 -12.12 4.15 3.44
N TYR A 401 -12.39 3.33 4.46
CA TYR A 401 -12.23 3.72 5.86
C TYR A 401 -10.97 3.06 6.41
N LEU A 402 -10.20 3.86 7.15
CA LEU A 402 -9.05 3.39 7.92
C LEU A 402 -9.41 3.48 9.39
N GLU A 403 -9.53 2.34 10.07
CA GLU A 403 -9.80 2.31 11.50
C GLU A 403 -8.48 2.26 12.27
N THR A 404 -8.12 3.32 12.95
CA THR A 404 -7.00 3.28 13.90
C THR A 404 -7.36 2.30 15.02
N PRO A 405 -6.46 1.38 15.43
CA PRO A 405 -6.72 0.56 16.60
C PRO A 405 -7.00 1.49 17.78
N GLY A 406 -8.18 1.34 18.38
CA GLY A 406 -8.53 2.05 19.59
C GLY A 406 -7.44 1.77 20.61
N GLY A 407 -6.73 2.82 21.02
CA GLY A 407 -5.95 2.75 22.25
C GLY A 407 -6.93 2.35 23.34
N GLY A 408 -6.72 1.16 23.92
CA GLY A 408 -7.35 0.80 25.17
C GLY A 408 -6.95 1.87 26.17
N GLY A 409 -7.86 2.82 26.40
CA GLY A 409 -7.81 3.66 27.57
C GLY A 409 -8.11 2.76 28.76
N GLN A 410 -7.08 2.46 29.54
CA GLN A 410 -7.11 2.49 30.99
C GLN A 410 -5.70 2.77 31.51
#